data_AF-A0A9D1Q1G1-F1
#
_entry.id   AF-A0A9D1Q1G1-F1
#
_cell.length_a   1.000
_cell.length_b   1.000
_cell.length_c   1.000
_cell.angle_alpha   90.00
_cell.angle_beta   90.00
_cell.angle_gamma   90.00
#
_symmetry.space_group_name_H-M   'P 1'
#
loop_
_entity.id
_entity.type
_entity.pdbx_description
1 polymer ?
#
loop_
_entity_poly.entity_id
_entity_poly.type
_entity_poly.pdbx_seq_one_letter_code
_entity_poly.pdbx_strand_id
1 'polypeptide(L)'
;MTIEDNRQIMDTLEKLIKAGKKRGMLTVEEVSRALVVECDASKREVEQAFAFLEKNHILVINGDADEDNSKDIPADDAVRVFLNSIGKYPLLTAKEEQDLSRRIKEGDNAAFDKLVMSNLRLVVSVAKKYIGKGLDLEDLIQNGCLGVMTAARKFDYEKGYRFSTYATWWIRQTVTRAISDTARTIHIPNYVKDCIDKMNNESRLYEQQHGSQPTPEYLAEKLGEPLAKILFYRKIMQHNLSLYDAVGEDGDTVVLDLIEDTGGKTPESEAMRSSDRDVLMNALSTLEAREQIIIRCRYGFDDGKPKTLKEVGELFGITRERVRQIEIKALRKLRMPGCSNEIRQIVTGQ
;
A
#
# COMPACT_ATOMS: atom_id res chain seq x y z
N MET A 1 -37.82 24.57 15.42
CA MET A 1 -38.76 23.47 15.13
C MET A 1 -37.93 22.33 14.63
N THR A 2 -37.81 21.31 15.46
CA THR A 2 -37.19 20.02 15.12
C THR A 2 -38.19 19.24 14.26
N ILE A 3 -37.74 18.40 13.33
CA ILE A 3 -38.62 17.54 12.51
C ILE A 3 -39.65 16.78 13.37
N GLU A 4 -39.30 16.47 14.62
CA GLU A 4 -40.15 15.78 15.60
C GLU A 4 -41.48 16.53 15.89
N ASP A 5 -41.55 17.84 15.69
CA ASP A 5 -42.77 18.62 15.92
C ASP A 5 -43.74 18.59 14.72
N ASN A 6 -43.27 18.17 13.53
CA ASN A 6 -44.05 18.22 12.30
C ASN A 6 -44.54 16.81 11.90
N ARG A 7 -45.72 16.46 12.42
CA ARG A 7 -46.34 15.12 12.32
C ARG A 7 -46.52 14.63 10.88
N GLN A 8 -46.68 15.54 9.92
CA GLN A 8 -46.82 15.22 8.50
C GLN A 8 -45.50 14.76 7.87
N ILE A 9 -44.37 15.41 8.21
CA ILE A 9 -43.03 15.06 7.73
C ILE A 9 -42.60 13.69 8.28
N MET A 10 -42.95 13.38 9.53
CA MET A 10 -42.65 12.07 10.11
C MET A 10 -43.46 10.94 9.47
N ASP A 11 -44.73 11.17 9.13
CA ASP A 11 -45.59 10.18 8.49
C ASP A 11 -45.15 9.89 7.04
N THR A 12 -44.68 10.90 6.30
CA THR A 12 -44.08 10.71 4.97
C THR A 12 -42.70 10.07 5.04
N LEU A 13 -41.86 10.43 6.01
CA LEU A 13 -40.60 9.74 6.30
C LEU A 13 -40.81 8.26 6.61
N GLU A 14 -41.82 7.90 7.40
CA GLU A 14 -42.13 6.48 7.68
C GLU A 14 -42.59 5.73 6.42
N LYS A 15 -43.38 6.37 5.55
CA LYS A 15 -43.78 5.80 4.25
C LYS A 15 -42.57 5.62 3.33
N LEU A 16 -41.68 6.60 3.25
CA LEU A 16 -40.43 6.52 2.50
C LEU A 16 -39.52 5.44 3.08
N ILE A 17 -39.44 5.29 4.40
CA ILE A 17 -38.68 4.21 5.04
C ILE A 17 -39.25 2.85 4.65
N LYS A 18 -40.57 2.70 4.62
CA LYS A 18 -41.24 1.44 4.23
C LYS A 18 -41.03 1.13 2.74
N ALA A 19 -41.07 2.15 1.88
CA ALA A 19 -40.77 2.04 0.46
C ALA A 19 -39.29 1.69 0.22
N GLY A 20 -38.38 2.36 0.92
CA GLY A 20 -36.94 2.14 0.89
C GLY A 20 -36.53 0.77 1.42
N LYS A 21 -37.21 0.25 2.45
CA LYS A 21 -37.04 -1.13 2.93
C LYS A 21 -37.49 -2.18 1.92
N LYS A 22 -38.48 -1.86 1.06
CA LYS A 22 -38.95 -2.76 0.00
C LYS A 22 -38.09 -2.70 -1.27
N ARG A 23 -37.71 -1.50 -1.72
CA ARG A 23 -36.96 -1.28 -2.97
C ARG A 23 -35.44 -1.32 -2.79
N GLY A 24 -34.94 -1.22 -1.57
CA GLY A 24 -33.51 -1.24 -1.26
C GLY A 24 -32.77 0.09 -1.51
N MET A 25 -33.33 0.97 -2.35
CA MET A 25 -32.83 2.32 -2.67
C MET A 25 -34.00 3.32 -2.80
N LEU A 26 -33.70 4.60 -2.55
CA LEU A 26 -34.57 5.75 -2.84
C LEU A 26 -33.78 6.79 -3.63
N THR A 27 -34.41 7.48 -4.56
CA THR A 27 -33.76 8.60 -5.25
C THR A 27 -33.94 9.92 -4.49
N VAL A 28 -33.01 10.86 -4.63
CA VAL A 28 -33.10 12.20 -4.04
C VAL A 28 -34.24 12.96 -4.66
N GLU A 29 -34.59 12.71 -5.91
CA GLU A 29 -35.83 13.23 -6.52
C GLU A 29 -37.07 12.67 -5.85
N GLU A 30 -37.16 11.36 -5.57
CA GLU A 30 -38.31 10.79 -4.87
C GLU A 30 -38.43 11.33 -3.44
N VAL A 31 -37.31 11.48 -2.73
CA VAL A 31 -37.28 11.99 -1.35
C VAL A 31 -37.57 13.49 -1.32
N SER A 32 -36.96 14.28 -2.21
CA SER A 32 -37.21 15.72 -2.29
C SER A 32 -38.62 16.02 -2.81
N ARG A 33 -39.13 15.28 -3.79
CA ARG A 33 -40.53 15.41 -4.26
C ARG A 33 -41.51 15.07 -3.14
N ALA A 34 -41.30 13.98 -2.41
CA ALA A 34 -42.19 13.63 -1.30
C ALA A 34 -42.15 14.66 -0.16
N LEU A 35 -40.96 15.17 0.19
CA LEU A 35 -40.83 16.13 1.30
C LEU A 35 -41.25 17.56 0.93
N VAL A 36 -40.95 18.02 -0.28
CA VAL A 36 -41.23 19.38 -0.74
C VAL A 36 -42.66 19.51 -1.26
N VAL A 37 -43.17 18.51 -2.01
CA VAL A 37 -44.52 18.60 -2.61
C VAL A 37 -45.62 18.17 -1.63
N GLU A 38 -45.39 17.16 -0.78
CA GLU A 38 -46.44 16.68 0.14
C GLU A 38 -46.39 17.33 1.53
N CYS A 39 -45.27 17.93 1.93
CA CYS A 39 -45.06 18.43 3.30
C CYS A 39 -44.53 19.86 3.40
N ASP A 40 -44.33 20.58 2.30
CA ASP A 40 -43.79 21.96 2.28
C ASP A 40 -42.51 22.11 3.15
N ALA A 41 -41.65 21.08 3.15
CA ALA A 41 -40.49 21.04 4.02
C ALA A 41 -39.41 22.07 3.62
N SER A 42 -38.87 22.77 4.61
CA SER A 42 -37.76 23.72 4.41
C SER A 42 -36.43 23.00 4.12
N LYS A 43 -35.46 23.69 3.53
CA LYS A 43 -34.12 23.11 3.23
C LYS A 43 -33.46 22.44 4.45
N ARG A 44 -33.63 23.00 5.64
CA ARG A 44 -33.09 22.44 6.90
C ARG A 44 -33.80 21.14 7.32
N GLU A 45 -35.11 21.03 7.08
CA GLU A 45 -35.88 19.82 7.37
C GLU A 45 -35.58 18.73 6.35
N VAL A 46 -35.33 19.09 5.09
CA VAL A 46 -34.87 18.15 4.06
C VAL A 46 -33.50 17.56 4.41
N GLU A 47 -32.54 18.37 4.86
CA GLU A 47 -31.23 17.89 5.34
C GLU A 47 -31.35 16.95 6.55
N GLN A 48 -32.18 17.32 7.53
CA GLN A 48 -32.43 16.48 8.70
C GLN A 48 -33.15 15.17 8.32
N ALA A 49 -34.02 15.19 7.30
CA ALA A 49 -34.68 14.00 6.75
C ALA A 49 -33.67 13.06 6.06
N PHE A 50 -32.70 13.59 5.31
CA PHE A 50 -31.61 12.77 4.75
C PHE A 50 -30.74 12.15 5.84
N ALA A 51 -30.36 12.92 6.87
CA ALA A 51 -29.64 12.39 8.03
C ALA A 51 -30.44 11.29 8.75
N PHE A 52 -31.77 11.42 8.81
CA PHE A 52 -32.66 10.41 9.39
C PHE A 52 -32.74 9.13 8.54
N LEU A 53 -32.77 9.26 7.22
CA LEU A 53 -32.74 8.13 6.29
C LEU A 53 -31.39 7.38 6.31
N GLU A 54 -30.28 8.11 6.42
CA GLU A 54 -28.94 7.53 6.60
C GLU A 54 -28.82 6.77 7.93
N LYS A 55 -29.35 7.35 9.02
CA LYS A 55 -29.40 6.70 10.34
C LYS A 55 -30.21 5.41 10.31
N ASN A 56 -31.19 5.30 9.42
CA ASN A 56 -31.99 4.10 9.20
C ASN A 56 -31.43 3.15 8.11
N HIS A 57 -30.19 3.38 7.63
CA HIS A 57 -29.47 2.54 6.67
C HIS A 57 -30.14 2.40 5.29
N ILE A 58 -30.87 3.42 4.87
CA ILE A 58 -31.47 3.49 3.53
C ILE A 58 -30.50 4.22 2.60
N LEU A 59 -30.21 3.62 1.46
CA LEU A 59 -29.38 4.22 0.41
C LEU A 59 -30.24 5.23 -0.35
N VAL A 60 -29.85 6.50 -0.27
CA VAL A 60 -30.47 7.59 -1.02
C VAL A 60 -29.49 8.02 -2.12
N ILE A 61 -29.94 7.99 -3.37
CA ILE A 61 -29.12 8.17 -4.58
C ILE A 61 -29.58 9.45 -5.29
N ASN A 62 -28.68 10.37 -5.66
CA ASN A 62 -29.05 11.55 -6.45
C ASN A 62 -29.68 11.12 -7.79
N GLY A 63 -30.91 11.55 -8.05
CA GLY A 63 -31.59 11.34 -9.35
C GLY A 63 -31.05 12.31 -10.41
N ASP A 64 -30.77 13.54 -9.99
CA ASP A 64 -30.02 14.53 -10.75
C ASP A 64 -28.55 14.56 -10.32
N ALA A 65 -27.82 13.46 -10.56
CA ALA A 65 -26.40 13.62 -10.79
C ALA A 65 -26.27 14.10 -12.23
N ASP A 66 -25.85 15.36 -12.39
CA ASP A 66 -25.36 15.94 -13.64
C ASP A 66 -24.75 14.85 -14.52
N GLU A 67 -25.16 14.81 -15.79
CA GLU A 67 -24.54 13.97 -16.83
C GLU A 67 -23.01 14.19 -16.94
N ASP A 68 -22.44 15.18 -16.25
CA ASP A 68 -21.01 15.45 -16.20
C ASP A 68 -20.27 15.05 -14.91
N ASN A 69 -20.92 14.75 -13.78
CA ASN A 69 -20.23 14.24 -12.58
C ASN A 69 -20.29 12.71 -12.43
N SER A 70 -20.98 12.03 -13.34
CA SER A 70 -20.98 10.56 -13.45
C SER A 70 -19.78 10.00 -14.23
N LYS A 71 -18.92 10.88 -14.77
CA LYS A 71 -17.71 10.48 -15.52
C LYS A 71 -16.47 10.20 -14.65
N ASP A 72 -16.43 10.64 -13.39
CA ASP A 72 -15.23 10.49 -12.55
C ASP A 72 -15.39 9.56 -11.33
N ILE A 73 -16.31 8.60 -11.42
CA ILE A 73 -16.13 7.33 -10.72
C ILE A 73 -16.21 6.27 -11.81
N PRO A 74 -15.09 5.66 -12.25
CA PRO A 74 -15.14 4.40 -12.97
C PRO A 74 -15.59 3.34 -11.96
N ALA A 75 -16.87 3.39 -11.58
CA ALA A 75 -17.50 2.30 -10.89
C ALA A 75 -17.69 1.24 -11.96
N ASP A 76 -16.67 0.40 -12.08
CA ASP A 76 -16.65 -0.79 -12.91
C ASP A 76 -18.00 -1.50 -12.79
N ASP A 77 -18.47 -2.07 -13.89
CA ASP A 77 -19.80 -2.70 -13.99
C ASP A 77 -20.03 -3.72 -12.83
N ALA A 78 -18.92 -4.28 -12.33
CA ALA A 78 -18.83 -5.13 -11.15
C ALA A 78 -19.37 -4.50 -9.85
N VAL A 79 -19.01 -3.25 -9.51
CA VAL A 79 -19.49 -2.59 -8.27
C VAL A 79 -21.00 -2.42 -8.32
N ARG A 80 -21.53 -2.00 -9.47
CA ARG A 80 -22.98 -1.77 -9.65
C ARG A 80 -23.75 -3.08 -9.55
N VAL A 81 -23.27 -4.14 -10.19
CA VAL A 81 -23.84 -5.49 -10.08
C VAL A 81 -23.82 -5.97 -8.62
N PHE A 82 -22.72 -5.76 -7.91
CA PHE A 82 -22.60 -6.13 -6.50
C PHE A 82 -23.60 -5.36 -5.63
N LEU A 83 -23.69 -4.03 -5.77
CA LEU A 83 -24.63 -3.19 -5.01
C LEU A 83 -26.10 -3.58 -5.25
N ASN A 84 -26.44 -3.95 -6.48
CA ASN A 84 -27.77 -4.47 -6.81
C ASN A 84 -28.04 -5.83 -6.16
N SER A 85 -27.03 -6.70 -6.08
CA SER A 85 -27.16 -8.03 -5.47
C SER A 85 -27.41 -7.96 -3.95
N ILE A 86 -26.72 -7.07 -3.25
CA ILE A 86 -26.87 -6.90 -1.79
C ILE A 86 -28.21 -6.25 -1.41
N GLY A 87 -28.80 -5.46 -2.32
CA GLY A 87 -30.11 -4.84 -2.13
C GLY A 87 -31.26 -5.85 -2.04
N LYS A 88 -31.08 -7.08 -2.52
CA LYS A 88 -32.10 -8.15 -2.50
C LYS A 88 -32.31 -8.75 -1.11
N TYR A 89 -31.33 -8.66 -0.22
CA TYR A 89 -31.40 -9.23 1.12
C TYR A 89 -32.07 -8.25 2.09
N PRO A 90 -33.17 -8.64 2.76
CA PRO A 90 -33.85 -7.77 3.70
C PRO A 90 -33.00 -7.54 4.97
N LEU A 91 -33.23 -6.39 5.60
CA LEU A 91 -32.67 -6.06 6.90
C LEU A 91 -33.25 -6.97 7.98
N LEU A 92 -32.39 -7.46 8.86
CA LEU A 92 -32.79 -8.33 9.97
C LEU A 92 -33.34 -7.52 11.13
N THR A 93 -34.32 -8.11 11.81
CA THR A 93 -34.82 -7.66 13.11
C THR A 93 -33.92 -8.17 14.23
N ALA A 94 -33.99 -7.55 15.41
CA ALA A 94 -33.19 -7.98 16.56
C ALA A 94 -33.48 -9.43 17.00
N LYS A 95 -34.71 -9.91 16.84
CA LYS A 95 -35.08 -11.31 17.13
C LYS A 95 -34.44 -12.27 16.14
N GLU A 96 -34.48 -11.93 14.85
CA GLU A 96 -33.84 -12.74 13.80
C GLU A 96 -32.32 -12.77 13.94
N GLU A 97 -31.68 -11.65 14.34
CA GLU A 97 -30.26 -11.61 14.66
C GLU A 97 -29.91 -12.62 15.77
N GLN A 98 -30.71 -12.68 16.84
CA GLN A 98 -30.51 -13.63 17.95
C GLN A 98 -30.69 -15.08 17.50
N ASP A 99 -31.75 -15.38 16.75
CA ASP A 99 -32.03 -16.74 16.27
C ASP A 99 -30.94 -17.24 15.31
N LEU A 100 -30.49 -16.39 14.39
CA LEU A 100 -29.39 -16.70 13.49
C LEU A 100 -28.08 -16.91 14.27
N SER A 101 -27.79 -16.05 15.25
CA SER A 101 -26.58 -16.18 16.06
C SER A 101 -26.55 -17.44 16.91
N ARG A 102 -27.71 -17.90 17.41
CA ARG A 102 -27.83 -19.19 18.11
C ARG A 102 -27.48 -20.36 17.18
N ARG A 103 -28.09 -20.39 15.99
CA ARG A 103 -27.83 -21.41 14.97
C ARG A 103 -26.38 -21.41 14.50
N ILE A 104 -25.74 -20.24 14.41
CA ILE A 104 -24.32 -20.12 14.08
C ILE A 104 -23.44 -20.77 15.15
N LYS A 105 -23.76 -20.61 16.46
CA LYS A 105 -23.06 -21.32 17.54
C LYS A 105 -23.21 -22.84 17.44
N GLU A 106 -24.33 -23.32 16.90
CA GLU A 106 -24.61 -24.74 16.64
C GLU A 106 -23.92 -25.26 15.35
N GLY A 107 -23.25 -24.40 14.58
CA GLY A 107 -22.51 -24.78 13.36
C GLY A 107 -23.31 -24.68 12.06
N ASP A 108 -24.43 -23.96 12.06
CA ASP A 108 -25.25 -23.76 10.86
C ASP A 108 -24.64 -22.72 9.90
N ASN A 109 -24.04 -23.21 8.81
CA ASN A 109 -23.45 -22.36 7.77
C ASN A 109 -24.50 -21.51 7.03
N ALA A 110 -25.74 -21.99 6.85
CA ALA A 110 -26.76 -21.21 6.16
C ALA A 110 -27.21 -20.00 7.00
N ALA A 111 -27.24 -20.16 8.33
CA ALA A 111 -27.49 -19.05 9.24
C ALA A 111 -26.34 -18.02 9.21
N PHE A 112 -25.09 -18.49 9.12
CA PHE A 112 -23.91 -17.65 8.97
C PHE A 112 -23.98 -16.79 7.70
N ASP A 113 -24.20 -17.43 6.55
CA ASP A 113 -24.29 -16.75 5.26
C ASP A 113 -25.41 -15.73 5.26
N LYS A 114 -26.59 -16.09 5.80
CA LYS A 114 -27.72 -15.16 5.90
C LYS A 114 -27.41 -13.95 6.78
N LEU A 115 -26.76 -14.15 7.93
CA LEU A 115 -26.36 -13.04 8.82
C LEU A 115 -25.36 -12.12 8.13
N VAL A 116 -24.37 -12.66 7.42
CA VAL A 116 -23.38 -11.87 6.69
C VAL A 116 -24.03 -11.11 5.54
N MET A 117 -24.80 -11.78 4.67
CA MET A 117 -25.44 -11.20 3.48
C MET A 117 -26.38 -10.03 3.82
N SER A 118 -27.21 -10.19 4.86
CA SER A 118 -28.11 -9.11 5.33
C SER A 118 -27.38 -7.88 5.86
N ASN A 119 -26.09 -8.00 6.21
CA ASN A 119 -25.27 -6.91 6.76
C ASN A 119 -24.25 -6.35 5.76
N LEU A 120 -24.23 -6.80 4.49
CA LEU A 120 -23.30 -6.27 3.48
C LEU A 120 -23.51 -4.77 3.19
N ARG A 121 -24.73 -4.26 3.35
CA ARG A 121 -25.03 -2.81 3.25
C ARG A 121 -24.25 -1.99 4.29
N LEU A 122 -24.09 -2.52 5.50
CA LEU A 122 -23.29 -1.90 6.55
C LEU A 122 -21.82 -1.80 6.13
N VAL A 123 -21.28 -2.86 5.51
CA VAL A 123 -19.90 -2.88 4.99
C VAL A 123 -19.66 -1.74 4.02
N VAL A 124 -20.52 -1.60 3.02
CA VAL A 124 -20.41 -0.55 2.01
C VAL A 124 -20.46 0.84 2.68
N SER A 125 -21.37 1.05 3.64
CA SER A 125 -21.49 2.33 4.34
C SER A 125 -20.24 2.70 5.16
N VAL A 126 -19.53 1.71 5.71
CA VAL A 126 -18.27 1.93 6.44
C VAL A 126 -17.11 2.12 5.45
N ALA A 127 -17.02 1.29 4.41
CA ALA A 127 -15.96 1.32 3.40
C ALA A 127 -15.93 2.65 2.62
N LYS A 128 -17.10 3.22 2.30
CA LYS A 128 -17.21 4.53 1.62
C LYS A 128 -16.44 5.65 2.31
N LYS A 129 -16.25 5.59 3.63
CA LYS A 129 -15.50 6.61 4.40
C LYS A 129 -13.98 6.54 4.20
N TYR A 130 -13.50 5.50 3.53
CA TYR A 130 -12.07 5.24 3.30
C TYR A 130 -11.67 5.34 1.82
N ILE A 131 -12.59 5.78 0.95
CA ILE A 131 -12.30 6.08 -0.46
C ILE A 131 -11.21 7.17 -0.53
N GLY A 132 -10.28 7.03 -1.48
CA GLY A 132 -9.18 7.97 -1.68
C GLY A 132 -8.00 7.78 -0.71
N LYS A 133 -7.96 6.69 0.07
CA LYS A 133 -6.83 6.35 0.95
C LYS A 133 -5.82 5.35 0.36
N GLY A 134 -5.83 5.19 -0.97
CA GLY A 134 -4.87 4.36 -1.72
C GLY A 134 -5.32 2.92 -2.01
N LEU A 135 -6.56 2.55 -1.69
CA LEU A 135 -7.20 1.32 -2.17
C LEU A 135 -8.51 1.65 -2.88
N ASP A 136 -8.84 0.84 -3.88
CA ASP A 136 -10.08 0.95 -4.62
C ASP A 136 -11.28 0.55 -3.76
N LEU A 137 -12.46 1.06 -4.12
CA LEU A 137 -13.68 0.80 -3.36
C LEU A 137 -14.01 -0.70 -3.31
N GLU A 138 -13.73 -1.44 -4.38
CA GLU A 138 -13.90 -2.89 -4.44
C GLU A 138 -13.07 -3.60 -3.37
N ASP A 139 -11.78 -3.29 -3.30
CA ASP A 139 -10.87 -3.86 -2.31
C ASP A 139 -11.28 -3.49 -0.88
N LEU A 140 -11.72 -2.25 -0.65
CA LEU A 140 -12.23 -1.82 0.64
C LEU A 140 -13.48 -2.60 1.05
N ILE A 141 -14.40 -2.84 0.12
CA ILE A 141 -15.62 -3.62 0.36
C ILE A 141 -15.26 -5.08 0.65
N GLN A 142 -14.35 -5.69 -0.12
CA GLN A 142 -13.96 -7.09 0.09
C GLN A 142 -13.29 -7.30 1.47
N ASN A 143 -12.35 -6.43 1.84
CA ASN A 143 -11.73 -6.47 3.17
C ASN A 143 -12.74 -6.19 4.30
N GLY A 144 -13.74 -5.36 4.04
CA GLY A 144 -14.86 -5.15 4.96
C GLY A 144 -15.75 -6.38 5.11
N CYS A 145 -15.97 -7.14 4.04
CA CYS A 145 -16.72 -8.41 4.08
C CYS A 145 -16.00 -9.45 4.96
N LEU A 146 -14.67 -9.55 4.85
CA LEU A 146 -13.85 -10.37 5.77
C LEU A 146 -14.01 -9.93 7.24
N GLY A 147 -14.15 -8.62 7.46
CA GLY A 147 -14.45 -8.05 8.78
C GLY A 147 -15.80 -8.51 9.34
N VAL A 148 -16.87 -8.44 8.52
CA VAL A 148 -18.20 -8.91 8.94
C VAL A 148 -18.22 -10.41 9.19
N MET A 149 -17.58 -11.20 8.34
CA MET A 149 -17.47 -12.65 8.55
C MET A 149 -16.79 -12.96 9.89
N THR A 150 -15.71 -12.24 10.22
CA THR A 150 -15.03 -12.38 11.51
C THR A 150 -15.91 -11.95 12.67
N ALA A 151 -16.67 -10.86 12.52
CA ALA A 151 -17.64 -10.41 13.50
C ALA A 151 -18.74 -11.44 13.74
N ALA A 152 -19.32 -12.00 12.68
CA ALA A 152 -20.38 -13.01 12.74
C ALA A 152 -19.94 -14.28 13.46
N ARG A 153 -18.68 -14.73 13.29
CA ARG A 153 -18.15 -15.89 14.02
C ARG A 153 -17.97 -15.65 15.52
N LYS A 154 -17.65 -14.42 15.91
CA LYS A 154 -17.31 -14.05 17.31
C LYS A 154 -18.44 -13.34 18.05
N PHE A 155 -19.56 -13.09 17.37
CA PHE A 155 -20.66 -12.33 17.94
C PHE A 155 -21.37 -13.14 19.03
N ASP A 156 -21.64 -12.48 20.13
CA ASP A 156 -22.33 -13.07 21.27
C ASP A 156 -23.65 -12.36 21.52
N TYR A 157 -24.74 -13.03 21.19
CA TYR A 157 -26.10 -12.48 21.28
C TYR A 157 -26.60 -12.36 22.72
N GLU A 158 -25.98 -13.05 23.68
CA GLU A 158 -26.38 -13.02 25.10
C GLU A 158 -26.09 -11.67 25.76
N LYS A 159 -25.15 -10.90 25.20
CA LYS A 159 -24.78 -9.56 25.70
C LYS A 159 -25.82 -8.48 25.40
N GLY A 160 -26.85 -8.78 24.61
CA GLY A 160 -27.98 -7.87 24.35
C GLY A 160 -27.69 -6.66 23.45
N TYR A 161 -26.48 -6.55 22.88
CA TYR A 161 -26.14 -5.51 21.91
C TYR A 161 -26.51 -5.92 20.48
N ARG A 162 -26.79 -4.95 19.61
CA ARG A 162 -27.07 -5.18 18.18
C ARG A 162 -25.82 -5.67 17.45
N PHE A 163 -26.02 -6.55 16.47
CA PHE A 163 -24.91 -7.05 15.64
C PHE A 163 -24.17 -5.91 14.91
N SER A 164 -24.90 -4.91 14.40
CA SER A 164 -24.34 -3.77 13.70
C SER A 164 -23.29 -2.99 14.51
N THR A 165 -23.52 -2.81 15.82
CA THR A 165 -22.57 -2.14 16.73
C THR A 165 -21.24 -2.90 16.82
N TYR A 166 -21.32 -4.23 16.93
CA TYR A 166 -20.14 -5.08 17.02
C TYR A 166 -19.42 -5.23 15.67
N ALA A 167 -20.19 -5.43 14.60
CA ALA A 167 -19.68 -5.58 13.24
C ALA A 167 -18.93 -4.33 12.78
N THR A 168 -19.43 -3.13 13.13
CA THR A 168 -18.78 -1.86 12.75
C THR A 168 -17.32 -1.78 13.23
N TRP A 169 -17.02 -2.29 14.43
CA TRP A 169 -15.65 -2.34 14.95
C TRP A 169 -14.76 -3.24 14.11
N TRP A 170 -15.22 -4.46 13.80
CA TRP A 170 -14.46 -5.41 12.99
C TRP A 170 -14.27 -4.94 11.55
N ILE A 171 -15.32 -4.40 10.92
CA ILE A 171 -15.22 -3.83 9.57
C ILE A 171 -14.19 -2.71 9.55
N ARG A 172 -14.27 -1.77 10.50
CA ARG A 172 -13.31 -0.66 10.60
C ARG A 172 -11.89 -1.17 10.75
N GLN A 173 -11.68 -2.15 11.63
CA GLN A 173 -10.36 -2.72 11.90
C GLN A 173 -9.78 -3.39 10.66
N THR A 174 -10.55 -4.24 9.97
CA THR A 174 -10.05 -4.96 8.80
C THR A 174 -9.79 -4.03 7.62
N VAL A 175 -10.68 -3.07 7.37
CA VAL A 175 -10.48 -2.05 6.32
C VAL A 175 -9.25 -1.19 6.62
N THR A 176 -9.11 -0.67 7.84
CA THR A 176 -7.96 0.16 8.21
C THR A 176 -6.65 -0.61 8.14
N ARG A 177 -6.67 -1.90 8.54
CA ARG A 177 -5.52 -2.79 8.40
C ARG A 177 -5.17 -3.06 6.94
N ALA A 178 -6.14 -3.35 6.08
CA ALA A 178 -5.91 -3.56 4.65
C ALA A 178 -5.27 -2.33 3.98
N ILE A 179 -5.74 -1.13 4.34
CA ILE A 179 -5.13 0.13 3.87
C ILE A 179 -3.69 0.27 4.37
N SER A 180 -3.39 -0.20 5.58
CA SER A 180 -2.02 -0.18 6.10
C SER A 180 -1.11 -1.17 5.37
N ASP A 181 -1.62 -2.37 5.13
CA ASP A 181 -0.83 -3.46 4.60
C ASP A 181 -0.59 -3.31 3.08
N THR A 182 -1.59 -2.83 2.33
CA THR A 182 -1.60 -2.89 0.85
C THR A 182 -1.63 -1.53 0.14
N ALA A 183 -2.06 -0.43 0.78
CA ALA A 183 -2.29 0.84 0.05
C ALA A 183 -1.02 1.55 -0.46
N ARG A 184 0.18 1.07 -0.09
CA ARG A 184 1.45 1.60 -0.59
C ARG A 184 2.21 0.51 -1.33
N THR A 185 2.85 0.89 -2.43
CA THR A 185 3.74 0.00 -3.20
C THR A 185 4.85 -0.59 -2.33
N ILE A 186 5.38 0.20 -1.39
CA ILE A 186 6.35 -0.25 -0.40
C ILE A 186 5.62 -0.35 0.94
N HIS A 187 5.50 -1.58 1.44
CA HIS A 187 4.82 -1.85 2.71
C HIS A 187 5.56 -1.19 3.89
N ILE A 188 4.79 -0.52 4.75
CA ILE A 188 5.29 0.10 5.98
C ILE A 188 4.66 -0.61 7.17
N PRO A 189 5.46 -1.06 8.16
CA PRO A 189 4.92 -1.68 9.36
C PRO A 189 3.93 -0.79 10.12
N ASN A 190 2.89 -1.40 10.68
CA ASN A 190 1.80 -0.69 11.36
C ASN A 190 2.27 0.27 12.47
N TYR A 191 3.25 -0.13 13.28
CA TYR A 191 3.76 0.73 14.36
C TYR A 191 4.42 2.03 13.83
N VAL A 192 5.04 1.97 12.64
CA VAL A 192 5.62 3.14 11.99
C VAL A 192 4.53 4.05 11.45
N LYS A 193 3.49 3.46 10.84
CA LYS A 193 2.32 4.20 10.37
C LYS A 193 1.60 4.93 11.51
N ASP A 194 1.39 4.26 12.64
CA ASP A 194 0.78 4.86 13.83
C ASP A 194 1.60 6.08 14.33
N CYS A 195 2.93 5.98 14.31
CA CYS A 195 3.80 7.11 14.63
C CYS A 195 3.66 8.27 13.63
N ILE A 196 3.58 7.96 12.32
CA ILE A 196 3.37 8.95 11.27
C ILE A 196 2.01 9.64 11.43
N ASP A 197 0.94 8.89 11.71
CA ASP A 197 -0.39 9.44 11.90
C ASP A 197 -0.47 10.34 13.15
N LYS A 198 0.20 9.97 14.24
CA LYS A 198 0.37 10.85 15.42
C LYS A 198 1.11 12.13 15.08
N MET A 199 2.22 12.02 14.36
CA MET A 199 3.01 13.18 13.91
C MET A 199 2.16 14.10 13.01
N ASN A 200 1.40 13.54 12.08
CA ASN A 200 0.51 14.32 11.21
C ASN A 200 -0.61 15.01 11.98
N ASN A 201 -1.17 14.35 13.00
CA ASN A 201 -2.20 14.95 13.84
C ASN A 201 -1.66 16.12 14.66
N GLU A 202 -0.48 15.97 15.28
CA GLU A 202 0.18 17.07 15.99
C GLU A 202 0.58 18.20 15.04
N SER A 203 1.07 17.88 13.84
CA SER A 203 1.39 18.90 12.83
C SER A 203 0.17 19.71 12.42
N ARG A 204 -0.97 19.06 12.19
CA ARG A 204 -2.24 19.76 11.88
C ARG A 204 -2.73 20.62 13.04
N LEU A 205 -2.59 20.14 14.28
CA LEU A 205 -2.95 20.90 15.47
C LEU A 205 -2.07 22.15 15.63
N TYR A 206 -0.76 22.02 15.38
CA TYR A 206 0.18 23.13 15.39
C TYR A 206 -0.11 24.15 14.30
N GLU A 207 -0.35 23.69 13.07
CA GLU A 207 -0.75 24.54 11.95
C GLU A 207 -2.05 25.32 12.26
N GLN A 208 -3.01 24.69 12.93
CA GLN A 208 -4.25 25.35 13.34
C GLN A 208 -4.02 26.45 14.40
N GLN A 209 -3.07 26.26 15.31
CA GLN A 209 -2.81 27.19 16.42
C GLN A 209 -1.88 28.35 16.02
N HIS A 210 -0.87 28.07 15.19
CA HIS A 210 0.21 29.01 14.86
C HIS A 210 0.19 29.49 13.41
N GLY A 211 -0.57 28.84 12.53
CA GLY A 211 -0.65 29.20 11.11
C GLY A 211 0.61 28.85 10.30
N SER A 212 1.56 28.12 10.87
CA SER A 212 2.82 27.71 10.24
C SER A 212 3.09 26.22 10.47
N GLN A 213 3.92 25.61 9.63
CA GLN A 213 4.33 24.21 9.83
C GLN A 213 5.29 24.10 11.02
N PRO A 214 5.16 23.06 11.86
CA PRO A 214 6.06 22.86 12.99
C PRO A 214 7.47 22.51 12.52
N THR A 215 8.47 22.94 13.30
CA THR A 215 9.85 22.47 13.10
C THR A 215 9.99 21.00 13.50
N PRO A 216 10.88 20.23 12.85
CA PRO A 216 11.14 18.84 13.23
C PRO A 216 11.59 18.68 14.69
N GLU A 217 12.29 19.69 15.21
CA GLU A 217 12.74 19.77 16.61
C GLU A 217 11.56 19.88 17.58
N TYR A 218 10.59 20.74 17.26
CA TYR A 218 9.36 20.86 18.05
C TYR A 218 8.57 19.54 18.09
N LEU A 219 8.43 18.88 16.93
CA LEU A 219 7.73 17.58 16.86
C LEU A 219 8.45 16.50 17.67
N ALA A 220 9.79 16.50 17.66
CA ALA A 220 10.60 15.56 18.44
C ALA A 220 10.38 15.74 19.95
N GLU A 221 10.41 16.98 20.43
CA GLU A 221 10.17 17.31 21.84
C GLU A 221 8.74 16.95 22.27
N LYS A 222 7.75 17.30 21.43
CA LYS A 222 6.33 17.06 21.73
C LYS A 222 5.97 15.57 21.75
N LEU A 223 6.52 14.79 20.81
CA LEU A 223 6.27 13.35 20.70
C LEU A 223 7.17 12.51 21.62
N GLY A 224 8.22 13.11 22.21
CA GLY A 224 9.20 12.40 23.04
C GLY A 224 10.07 11.41 22.27
N GLU A 225 10.28 11.66 20.98
CA GLU A 225 11.03 10.80 20.06
C GLU A 225 12.31 11.50 19.57
N PRO A 226 13.40 10.79 19.27
CA PRO A 226 14.63 11.41 18.82
C PRO A 226 14.48 12.10 17.45
N LEU A 227 15.12 13.24 17.27
CA LEU A 227 15.06 14.04 16.04
C LEU A 227 15.38 13.22 14.77
N ALA A 228 16.38 12.35 14.83
CA ALA A 228 16.75 11.46 13.73
C ALA A 228 15.57 10.59 13.25
N LYS A 229 14.71 10.14 14.16
CA LYS A 229 13.56 9.28 13.86
C LYS A 229 12.41 10.09 13.24
N ILE A 230 12.18 11.33 13.69
CA ILE A 230 11.22 12.25 13.05
C ILE A 230 11.64 12.59 11.61
N LEU A 231 12.93 12.87 11.40
CA LEU A 231 13.47 13.09 10.05
C LEU A 231 13.32 11.85 9.16
N PHE A 232 13.57 10.67 9.72
CA PHE A 232 13.34 9.41 9.02
C PHE A 232 11.87 9.20 8.63
N TYR A 233 10.92 9.48 9.54
CA TYR A 233 9.49 9.41 9.23
C TYR A 233 9.10 10.38 8.12
N ARG A 234 9.60 11.62 8.15
CA ARG A 234 9.37 12.60 7.08
C ARG A 234 9.91 12.13 5.72
N LYS A 235 11.04 11.40 5.71
CA LYS A 235 11.59 10.81 4.49
C LYS A 235 10.72 9.68 3.95
N ILE A 236 10.25 8.77 4.81
CA ILE A 236 9.36 7.66 4.41
C ILE A 236 8.01 8.17 3.89
N MET A 237 7.55 9.32 4.37
CA MET A 237 6.28 9.90 3.93
C MET A 237 6.27 10.34 2.46
N GLN A 238 7.43 10.48 1.81
CA GLN A 238 7.50 10.87 0.41
C GLN A 238 6.82 9.81 -0.47
N HIS A 239 5.91 10.26 -1.34
CA HIS A 239 5.22 9.37 -2.27
C HIS A 239 6.18 8.91 -3.37
N ASN A 240 6.03 7.66 -3.80
CA ASN A 240 6.76 7.15 -4.95
C ASN A 240 6.27 7.88 -6.21
N LEU A 241 7.21 8.40 -6.98
CA LEU A 241 6.96 8.94 -8.32
C LEU A 241 6.96 7.79 -9.32
N SER A 242 6.15 7.91 -10.37
CA SER A 242 6.20 6.95 -11.46
C SER A 242 7.31 7.35 -12.43
N LEU A 243 8.07 6.35 -12.89
CA LEU A 243 9.17 6.57 -13.84
C LEU A 243 8.66 6.99 -15.23
N TYR A 244 7.39 6.70 -15.52
CA TYR A 244 6.73 7.05 -16.77
C TYR A 244 6.02 8.41 -16.71
N ASP A 245 6.11 9.11 -15.59
CA ASP A 245 5.53 10.45 -15.49
C ASP A 245 6.31 11.39 -16.42
N ALA A 246 5.57 12.13 -17.24
CA ALA A 246 6.16 13.12 -18.15
C ALA A 246 6.74 14.28 -17.34
N VAL A 247 7.90 14.74 -17.75
CA VAL A 247 8.66 15.85 -17.15
C VAL A 247 8.83 16.92 -18.22
N GLY A 248 8.55 18.19 -17.89
CA GLY A 248 8.70 19.33 -18.81
C GLY A 248 7.40 19.72 -19.53
N GLU A 249 7.42 20.89 -20.19
CA GLU A 249 6.25 21.42 -20.92
C GLU A 249 5.98 20.67 -22.24
N ASP A 250 7.02 20.11 -22.86
CA ASP A 250 6.92 19.44 -24.16
C ASP A 250 6.32 18.02 -24.06
N GLY A 251 6.22 17.44 -22.86
CA GLY A 251 5.58 16.14 -22.61
C GLY A 251 6.32 14.91 -23.16
N ASP A 252 7.38 15.10 -23.95
CA ASP A 252 8.13 14.02 -24.61
C ASP A 252 9.18 13.35 -23.69
N THR A 253 9.67 14.05 -22.66
CA THR A 253 10.66 13.49 -21.73
C THR A 253 10.00 12.86 -20.52
N VAL A 254 10.36 11.62 -20.19
CA VAL A 254 9.88 10.93 -18.98
C VAL A 254 10.93 10.91 -17.88
N VAL A 255 10.52 10.76 -16.62
CA VAL A 255 11.45 10.64 -15.48
C VAL A 255 12.51 9.56 -15.72
N LEU A 256 12.13 8.44 -16.34
CA LEU A 256 13.03 7.32 -16.64
C LEU A 256 14.23 7.74 -17.49
N ASP A 257 14.05 8.65 -18.44
CA ASP A 257 15.11 9.09 -19.36
C ASP A 257 16.16 9.96 -18.66
N LEU A 258 15.81 10.57 -17.52
CA LEU A 258 16.72 11.40 -16.72
C LEU A 258 17.56 10.57 -15.74
N ILE A 259 17.25 9.29 -15.54
CA ILE A 259 17.98 8.45 -14.59
C ILE A 259 19.20 7.84 -15.27
N GLU A 260 20.37 8.23 -14.80
CA GLU A 260 21.64 7.66 -15.26
C GLU A 260 21.83 6.21 -14.79
N ASP A 261 22.20 5.33 -15.70
CA ASP A 261 22.65 3.97 -15.36
C ASP A 261 24.10 4.00 -14.84
N THR A 262 24.23 4.09 -13.52
CA THR A 262 25.52 4.03 -12.82
C THR A 262 26.16 2.64 -12.80
N GLY A 263 25.42 1.58 -13.13
CA GLY A 263 25.91 0.20 -13.20
C GLY A 263 26.41 -0.20 -14.59
N GLY A 264 26.02 0.57 -15.61
CA GLY A 264 26.40 0.36 -16.99
C GLY A 264 27.90 0.48 -17.18
N LYS A 265 28.50 -0.49 -17.88
CA LYS A 265 29.89 -0.40 -18.30
C LYS A 265 29.97 0.56 -19.48
N THR A 266 30.60 1.72 -19.29
CA THR A 266 30.84 2.64 -20.41
C THR A 266 31.84 2.04 -21.40
N PRO A 267 31.77 2.38 -22.71
CA PRO A 267 32.76 1.94 -23.69
C PRO A 267 34.19 2.30 -23.29
N GLU A 268 34.36 3.46 -22.66
CA GLU A 268 35.63 3.91 -22.09
C GLU A 268 36.11 2.99 -20.96
N SER A 269 35.24 2.67 -19.99
CA SER A 269 35.58 1.76 -18.89
C SER A 269 35.95 0.36 -19.39
N GLU A 270 35.27 -0.13 -20.43
CA GLU A 270 35.58 -1.45 -21.00
C GLU A 270 36.87 -1.43 -21.84
N ALA A 271 37.14 -0.35 -22.58
CA ALA A 271 38.41 -0.16 -23.28
C ALA A 271 39.58 -0.07 -22.29
N MET A 272 39.41 0.66 -21.20
CA MET A 272 40.40 0.76 -20.12
C MET A 272 40.64 -0.60 -19.48
N ARG A 273 39.59 -1.36 -19.15
CA ARG A 273 39.74 -2.74 -18.64
C ARG A 273 40.43 -3.69 -19.61
N SER A 274 40.17 -3.56 -20.91
CA SER A 274 40.86 -4.36 -21.93
C SER A 274 42.35 -3.99 -21.98
N SER A 275 42.66 -2.69 -21.97
CA SER A 275 44.04 -2.20 -21.92
C SER A 275 44.76 -2.67 -20.65
N ASP A 276 44.11 -2.58 -19.48
CA ASP A 276 44.65 -3.07 -18.21
C ASP A 276 44.93 -4.57 -18.27
N ARG A 277 44.02 -5.34 -18.89
CA ARG A 277 44.21 -6.78 -19.09
C ARG A 277 45.42 -7.06 -19.98
N ASP A 278 45.64 -6.28 -21.03
CA ASP A 278 46.78 -6.45 -21.93
C ASP A 278 48.11 -6.13 -21.24
N VAL A 279 48.17 -5.05 -20.46
CA VAL A 279 49.35 -4.71 -19.64
C VAL A 279 49.63 -5.79 -18.60
N LEU A 280 48.59 -6.31 -17.92
CA LEU A 280 48.73 -7.43 -16.99
C LEU A 280 49.22 -8.70 -17.70
N MET A 281 48.70 -9.03 -18.88
CA MET A 281 49.16 -10.18 -19.66
C MET A 281 50.62 -10.03 -20.12
N ASN A 282 51.03 -8.83 -20.51
CA ASN A 282 52.43 -8.53 -20.86
C ASN A 282 53.35 -8.69 -19.65
N ALA A 283 52.97 -8.15 -18.48
CA ALA A 283 53.75 -8.34 -17.26
C ALA A 283 53.84 -9.82 -16.83
N LEU A 284 52.75 -10.57 -17.00
CA LEU A 284 52.71 -12.01 -16.72
C LEU A 284 53.56 -12.84 -17.69
N SER A 285 53.78 -12.36 -18.93
CA SER A 285 54.63 -13.04 -19.92
C SER A 285 56.13 -13.04 -19.57
N THR A 286 56.55 -12.13 -18.67
CA THR A 286 57.94 -12.06 -18.17
C THR A 286 58.25 -13.18 -17.16
N LEU A 287 57.21 -13.82 -16.61
CA LEU A 287 57.35 -14.95 -15.69
C LEU A 287 57.68 -16.24 -16.45
N GLU A 288 58.19 -17.22 -15.71
CA GLU A 288 58.38 -18.56 -16.25
C GLU A 288 57.02 -19.18 -16.61
N ALA A 289 56.91 -19.94 -17.70
CA ALA A 289 55.63 -20.47 -18.20
C ALA A 289 54.80 -21.19 -17.12
N ARG A 290 55.45 -21.92 -16.21
CA ARG A 290 54.79 -22.60 -15.08
C ARG A 290 54.26 -21.63 -14.02
N GLU A 291 54.99 -20.56 -13.75
CA GLU A 291 54.60 -19.50 -12.81
C GLU A 291 53.41 -18.69 -13.37
N GLN A 292 53.44 -18.37 -14.66
CA GLN A 292 52.38 -17.65 -15.38
C GLN A 292 51.04 -18.39 -15.34
N ILE A 293 51.03 -19.69 -15.69
CA ILE A 293 49.80 -20.48 -15.74
C ILE A 293 49.18 -20.63 -14.33
N ILE A 294 50.01 -20.81 -13.30
CA ILE A 294 49.55 -20.91 -11.90
C ILE A 294 48.88 -19.61 -11.46
N ILE A 295 49.47 -18.44 -11.75
CA ILE A 295 48.86 -17.14 -11.43
C ILE A 295 47.57 -16.91 -12.23
N ARG A 296 47.55 -17.20 -13.54
CA ARG A 296 46.35 -17.06 -14.37
C ARG A 296 45.18 -17.90 -13.87
N CYS A 297 45.43 -19.15 -13.50
CA CYS A 297 44.43 -20.04 -12.91
C CYS A 297 43.97 -19.59 -11.51
N ARG A 298 44.90 -19.08 -10.69
CA ARG A 298 44.62 -18.65 -9.31
C ARG A 298 43.69 -17.44 -9.26
N TYR A 299 43.97 -16.43 -10.09
CA TYR A 299 43.18 -15.19 -10.13
C TYR A 299 42.06 -15.21 -11.17
N GLY A 300 41.97 -16.26 -11.99
CA GLY A 300 40.86 -16.45 -12.93
C GLY A 300 40.94 -15.53 -14.15
N PHE A 301 42.13 -15.22 -14.65
CA PHE A 301 42.31 -14.37 -15.84
C PHE A 301 41.71 -14.98 -17.12
N ASP A 302 41.66 -16.32 -17.19
CA ASP A 302 41.12 -17.05 -18.34
C ASP A 302 39.63 -17.39 -18.18
N ASP A 303 39.27 -17.98 -17.04
CA ASP A 303 37.93 -18.52 -16.78
C ASP A 303 36.99 -17.54 -16.04
N GLY A 304 37.49 -16.34 -15.65
CA GLY A 304 36.76 -15.37 -14.82
C GLY A 304 36.51 -15.82 -13.38
N LYS A 305 36.94 -17.03 -13.00
CA LYS A 305 36.73 -17.64 -11.68
C LYS A 305 38.07 -17.89 -10.98
N PRO A 306 38.35 -17.24 -9.84
CA PRO A 306 39.57 -17.51 -9.08
C PRO A 306 39.50 -18.90 -8.44
N LYS A 307 40.55 -19.71 -8.61
CA LYS A 307 40.63 -21.09 -8.08
C LYS A 307 41.38 -21.12 -6.75
N THR A 308 41.02 -22.01 -5.83
CA THR A 308 41.72 -22.16 -4.55
C THR A 308 43.14 -22.73 -4.72
N LEU A 309 44.06 -22.47 -3.78
CA LEU A 309 45.42 -23.07 -3.84
C LEU A 309 45.39 -24.61 -3.90
N LYS A 310 44.36 -25.22 -3.32
CA LYS A 310 44.14 -26.66 -3.33
C LYS A 310 43.72 -27.13 -4.73
N GLU A 311 42.72 -26.48 -5.33
CA GLU A 311 42.25 -26.77 -6.70
C GLU A 311 43.35 -26.58 -7.74
N VAL A 312 44.15 -25.51 -7.63
CA VAL A 312 45.31 -25.30 -8.51
C VAL A 312 46.35 -26.41 -8.28
N GLY A 313 46.58 -26.82 -7.04
CA GLY A 313 47.48 -27.94 -6.73
C GLY A 313 47.03 -29.26 -7.36
N GLU A 314 45.74 -29.57 -7.28
CA GLU A 314 45.13 -30.75 -7.90
C GLU A 314 45.26 -30.73 -9.43
N LEU A 315 45.03 -29.58 -10.07
CA LEU A 315 45.18 -29.42 -11.53
C LEU A 315 46.60 -29.66 -12.05
N PHE A 316 47.62 -29.26 -11.28
CA PHE A 316 49.03 -29.37 -11.68
C PHE A 316 49.76 -30.57 -11.05
N GLY A 317 49.06 -31.40 -10.27
CA GLY A 317 49.65 -32.55 -9.57
C GLY A 317 50.69 -32.17 -8.52
N ILE A 318 50.50 -31.04 -7.83
CA ILE A 318 51.46 -30.50 -6.85
C ILE A 318 50.76 -30.22 -5.52
N THR A 319 51.51 -30.25 -4.41
CA THR A 319 50.98 -29.89 -3.09
C THR A 319 50.55 -28.43 -3.02
N ARG A 320 49.52 -28.17 -2.22
CA ARG A 320 49.02 -26.80 -1.92
C ARG A 320 50.14 -25.84 -1.51
N GLU A 321 51.05 -26.27 -0.65
CA GLU A 321 52.14 -25.42 -0.18
C GLU A 321 53.13 -25.07 -1.29
N ARG A 322 53.34 -25.99 -2.24
CA ARG A 322 54.20 -25.71 -3.39
C ARG A 322 53.59 -24.66 -4.32
N VAL A 323 52.26 -24.68 -4.53
CA VAL A 323 51.56 -23.62 -5.27
C VAL A 323 51.73 -22.26 -4.57
N ARG A 324 51.61 -22.22 -3.23
CA ARG A 324 51.84 -21.01 -2.43
C ARG A 324 53.26 -20.46 -2.57
N GLN A 325 54.27 -21.33 -2.56
CA GLN A 325 55.67 -20.93 -2.76
C GLN A 325 55.88 -20.32 -4.16
N ILE A 326 55.27 -20.92 -5.18
CA ILE A 326 55.36 -20.43 -6.57
C ILE A 326 54.66 -19.08 -6.70
N GLU A 327 53.47 -18.91 -6.11
CA GLU A 327 52.72 -17.65 -6.06
C GLU A 327 53.55 -16.52 -5.43
N ILE A 328 54.14 -16.75 -4.25
CA ILE A 328 54.98 -15.76 -3.57
C ILE A 328 56.20 -15.39 -4.41
N LYS A 329 56.86 -16.38 -5.03
CA LYS A 329 58.04 -16.14 -5.88
C LYS A 329 57.67 -15.32 -7.12
N ALA A 330 56.56 -15.63 -7.76
CA ALA A 330 56.08 -14.93 -8.95
C ALA A 330 55.59 -13.50 -8.63
N LEU A 331 54.85 -13.30 -7.54
CA LEU A 331 54.49 -11.97 -7.05
C LEU A 331 55.72 -11.12 -6.70
N ARG A 332 56.78 -11.73 -6.14
CA ARG A 332 58.05 -11.03 -5.87
C ARG A 332 58.73 -10.57 -7.16
N LYS A 333 58.72 -11.38 -8.22
CA LYS A 333 59.26 -11.00 -9.53
C LYS A 333 58.47 -9.86 -10.17
N LEU A 334 57.13 -9.92 -10.11
CA LEU A 334 56.25 -8.84 -10.61
C LEU A 334 56.43 -7.51 -9.84
N ARG A 335 56.96 -7.56 -8.61
CA ARG A 335 57.22 -6.38 -7.78
C ARG A 335 58.55 -5.67 -8.09
N MET A 336 59.39 -6.22 -8.97
CA MET A 336 60.64 -5.56 -9.38
C MET A 336 60.33 -4.28 -10.16
N PRO A 337 61.16 -3.22 -10.07
CA PRO A 337 60.85 -1.89 -10.60
C PRO A 337 60.58 -1.84 -12.11
N GLY A 338 61.06 -2.80 -12.90
CA GLY A 338 60.67 -2.92 -14.32
C GLY A 338 59.18 -3.23 -14.51
N CYS A 339 58.72 -4.38 -14.04
CA CYS A 339 57.31 -4.81 -14.19
C CYS A 339 56.35 -4.08 -13.24
N SER A 340 56.83 -3.62 -12.07
CA SER A 340 55.99 -2.94 -11.09
C SER A 340 55.59 -1.54 -11.54
N ASN A 341 56.34 -0.88 -12.41
CA ASN A 341 56.01 0.46 -12.87
C ASN A 341 54.80 0.43 -13.83
N GLU A 342 54.77 -0.52 -14.76
CA GLU A 342 53.64 -0.73 -15.69
C GLU A 342 52.35 -1.10 -14.95
N ILE A 343 52.44 -2.01 -13.96
CA ILE A 343 51.26 -2.39 -13.15
C ILE A 343 50.81 -1.25 -12.22
N ARG A 344 51.74 -0.40 -11.75
CA ARG A 344 51.37 0.76 -10.92
C ARG A 344 50.58 1.80 -11.70
N GLN A 345 50.89 2.02 -12.97
CA GLN A 345 50.16 2.96 -13.83
C GLN A 345 48.67 2.62 -13.87
N ILE A 346 48.33 1.33 -14.00
CA ILE A 346 46.94 0.82 -13.92
C ILE A 346 46.26 1.17 -12.58
N VAL A 347 46.96 0.99 -11.46
CA VAL A 347 46.39 1.20 -10.12
C VAL A 347 46.26 2.68 -9.77
N THR A 348 47.13 3.54 -10.31
CA THR A 348 47.09 4.98 -10.07
C THR A 348 46.16 5.76 -10.99
N GLY A 349 45.61 5.13 -12.04
CA GLY A 349 44.63 5.74 -12.94
C GLY A 349 45.14 7.00 -13.65
N GLN A 350 46.40 7.00 -14.09
CA GLN A 350 46.95 8.02 -14.98
C GLN A 350 47.18 7.47 -16.38
#